data_AF-A0A2M8KU86-F1
#
_entry.id   AF-A0A2M8KU86-F1
#
_cell.length_a   1.000
_cell.length_b   1.000
_cell.length_c   1.000
_cell.angle_alpha   90.00
_cell.angle_beta   90.00
_cell.angle_gamma   90.00
#
_symmetry.space_group_name_H-M   'P 1'
#
loop_
_entity.id
_entity.type
_entity.pdbx_description
1 polymer ?
#
loop_
_entity_poly.entity_id
_entity_poly.type
_entity_poly.pdbx_seq_one_letter_code
_entity_poly.pdbx_strand_id
1 'polypeptide(L)'
;MAFNLHLQEKQVRIATIVLGTIGALLVGIIGFNIFKDQITRASDTTPQAVTITDVNASTAKIKWTTDTETQSVVEYGLTPTSLTFFAPESIKTKKHEVSLNLLVAG
;
A
#
# COMPACT_ATOMS: atom_id res chain seq x y z
N MET A 1 -10.73 -59.29 8.59
CA MET A 1 -12.01 -58.70 9.01
C MET A 1 -12.34 -57.60 8.02
N ALA A 2 -13.16 -57.88 7.00
CA ALA A 2 -13.41 -56.94 5.91
C ALA A 2 -14.58 -56.01 6.30
N PHE A 3 -14.32 -54.70 6.36
CA PHE A 3 -15.33 -53.69 6.65
C PHE A 3 -16.14 -53.43 5.37
N ASN A 4 -17.33 -54.01 5.28
CA ASN A 4 -18.19 -53.92 4.10
C ASN A 4 -19.10 -52.68 4.24
N LEU A 5 -18.72 -51.58 3.60
CA LEU A 5 -19.51 -50.34 3.58
C LEU A 5 -20.57 -50.40 2.47
N HIS A 6 -21.77 -50.89 2.82
CA HIS A 6 -22.94 -50.74 1.94
C HIS A 6 -23.55 -49.34 2.12
N LEU A 7 -22.94 -48.35 1.47
CA LEU A 7 -23.40 -46.95 1.49
C LEU A 7 -24.57 -46.77 0.50
N GLN A 8 -25.72 -46.32 1.01
CA GLN A 8 -26.87 -45.93 0.20
C GLN A 8 -26.54 -44.67 -0.64
N GLU A 9 -27.04 -44.56 -1.88
CA GLU A 9 -26.77 -43.41 -2.77
C GLU A 9 -27.01 -42.04 -2.10
N LYS A 10 -28.04 -41.95 -1.25
CA LYS A 10 -28.37 -40.74 -0.49
C LYS A 10 -27.26 -40.36 0.50
N GLN A 11 -26.63 -41.34 1.15
CA GLN A 11 -25.52 -41.13 2.08
C GLN A 11 -24.25 -40.68 1.34
N VAL A 12 -23.99 -41.23 0.16
CA VAL A 12 -22.85 -40.82 -0.69
C VAL A 12 -23.01 -39.37 -1.16
N ARG A 13 -24.22 -38.99 -1.61
CA ARG A 13 -24.52 -37.61 -2.00
C ARG A 13 -24.34 -36.60 -0.87
N ILE A 14 -24.77 -36.95 0.35
CA ILE A 14 -24.60 -36.07 1.51
C ILE A 14 -23.11 -35.96 1.88
N ALA A 15 -22.38 -37.08 1.89
CA ALA A 15 -20.96 -37.10 2.21
C ALA A 15 -20.12 -36.24 1.26
N THR A 16 -20.40 -36.28 -0.05
CA THR A 16 -19.66 -35.47 -1.03
C THR A 16 -19.95 -33.98 -0.90
N ILE A 17 -21.22 -33.60 -0.63
CA ILE A 17 -21.57 -32.21 -0.35
C ILE A 17 -20.85 -31.71 0.90
N VAL A 18 -20.89 -32.48 1.99
CA VAL A 18 -20.23 -32.11 3.26
C VAL A 18 -18.72 -31.96 3.09
N LEU A 19 -18.07 -32.91 2.42
CA LEU A 19 -16.63 -32.84 2.14
C LEU A 19 -16.27 -31.64 1.25
N GLY A 20 -17.09 -31.35 0.23
CA GLY A 20 -16.91 -30.18 -0.63
C GLY A 20 -17.06 -28.87 0.15
N THR A 21 -18.07 -28.76 1.01
CA THR A 21 -18.26 -27.58 1.85
C THR A 21 -17.12 -27.40 2.84
N ILE A 22 -16.66 -28.47 3.49
CA ILE A 22 -15.51 -28.41 4.41
C ILE A 22 -14.24 -27.99 3.66
N GLY A 23 -13.98 -28.57 2.49
CA GLY A 23 -12.85 -28.19 1.64
C GLY A 23 -12.89 -26.72 1.24
N ALA A 24 -14.05 -26.22 0.81
CA ALA A 24 -14.24 -24.81 0.44
C ALA A 24 -14.03 -23.86 1.64
N LEU A 25 -14.53 -24.21 2.83
CA LEU A 25 -14.33 -23.44 4.05
C LEU A 25 -12.84 -23.39 4.44
N LEU A 26 -12.13 -24.51 4.35
CA LEU A 26 -10.69 -24.57 4.64
C LEU A 26 -9.89 -23.69 3.68
N VAL A 27 -10.17 -23.75 2.37
CA VAL A 27 -9.52 -22.90 1.37
C VAL A 27 -9.83 -21.42 1.63
N GLY A 28 -11.08 -21.08 1.96
CA GLY A 28 -11.48 -19.72 2.30
C GLY A 28 -10.73 -19.17 3.52
N ILE A 29 -10.63 -19.97 4.60
CA ILE A 29 -9.93 -19.59 5.84
C ILE A 29 -8.42 -19.46 5.59
N ILE A 30 -7.81 -20.40 4.87
CA ILE A 30 -6.36 -20.36 4.55
C ILE A 30 -6.06 -19.15 3.67
N GLY A 31 -6.85 -18.93 2.61
CA GLY A 31 -6.71 -17.77 1.74
C GLY A 31 -6.86 -16.47 2.53
N PHE A 32 -7.91 -16.36 3.34
CA PHE A 32 -8.13 -15.18 4.18
C PHE A 32 -6.95 -14.93 5.14
N ASN A 33 -6.42 -15.96 5.80
CA ASN A 33 -5.28 -15.82 6.70
C ASN A 33 -3.95 -15.44 6.01
N ILE A 34 -3.79 -15.77 4.72
CA ILE A 34 -2.62 -15.38 3.92
C ILE A 34 -2.77 -13.94 3.41
N PHE A 35 -3.98 -13.51 3.04
CA PHE A 35 -4.21 -12.21 2.41
C PHE A 35 -4.75 -11.13 3.35
N LYS A 36 -5.08 -11.45 4.61
CA LYS A 36 -5.65 -10.51 5.59
C LYS A 36 -4.85 -9.22 5.73
N ASP A 37 -3.52 -9.30 5.69
CA ASP A 37 -2.64 -8.15 5.92
C ASP A 37 -2.64 -7.21 4.71
N GLN A 38 -2.88 -7.71 3.49
CA GLN A 38 -3.01 -6.85 2.31
C GLN A 38 -4.39 -6.18 2.22
N ILE A 39 -5.43 -6.80 2.79
CA ILE A 39 -6.82 -6.30 2.73
C ILE A 39 -7.10 -5.27 3.84
N THR A 40 -6.36 -5.32 4.96
CA THR A 40 -6.58 -4.44 6.13
C THR A 40 -5.52 -3.35 6.31
N ARG A 41 -4.55 -3.23 5.40
CA ARG A 41 -3.55 -2.15 5.44
C ARG A 41 -4.21 -0.80 5.19
N ALA A 42 -4.09 0.11 6.14
CA ALA A 42 -4.33 1.53 5.89
C ALA A 42 -3.25 2.04 4.91
N SER A 43 -3.68 2.75 3.87
CA SER A 43 -2.78 3.46 2.97
C SER A 43 -2.04 4.54 3.75
N ASP A 44 -0.71 4.39 3.91
CA ASP A 44 0.14 5.44 4.49
C ASP A 44 0.65 6.35 3.37
N THR A 45 0.40 7.66 3.52
CA THR A 45 0.88 8.72 2.63
C THR A 45 1.99 9.54 3.29
N THR A 46 2.50 9.10 4.45
CA THR A 46 3.56 9.79 5.18
C THR A 46 4.85 9.76 4.35
N PRO A 47 5.48 10.93 4.11
CA PRO A 47 6.80 10.99 3.49
C PRO A 47 7.85 10.25 4.33
N GLN A 48 8.58 9.34 3.71
CA GLN A 48 9.69 8.60 4.30
C GLN A 48 10.99 8.91 3.55
N ALA A 49 12.13 8.78 4.23
CA ALA A 49 13.47 8.96 3.66
C ALA A 49 13.66 10.32 2.93
N VAL A 50 13.13 11.41 3.50
CA VAL A 50 13.23 12.75 2.93
C VAL A 50 14.71 13.15 2.78
N THR A 51 15.11 13.49 1.56
CA THR A 51 16.47 13.88 1.20
C THR A 51 16.44 15.12 0.33
N ILE A 52 17.41 16.02 0.54
CA ILE A 52 17.60 17.24 -0.25
C ILE A 52 18.89 17.08 -1.06
N THR A 53 18.81 17.27 -2.37
CA THR A 53 19.94 17.17 -3.31
C THR A 53 20.00 18.38 -4.23
N ASP A 54 21.06 18.49 -5.03
CA ASP A 54 21.22 19.49 -6.10
C ASP A 54 21.02 20.95 -5.62
N VAL A 55 21.44 21.25 -4.38
CA VAL A 55 21.28 22.57 -3.77
C VAL A 55 22.28 23.55 -4.38
N ASN A 56 21.77 24.66 -4.90
CA ASN A 56 22.56 25.80 -5.35
C ASN A 56 21.86 27.12 -4.96
N ALA A 57 22.39 28.25 -5.44
CA ALA A 57 21.95 29.58 -5.01
C ALA A 57 20.46 29.87 -5.25
N SER A 58 19.82 29.20 -6.22
CA SER A 58 18.44 29.48 -6.61
C SER A 58 17.58 28.23 -6.82
N THR A 59 18.12 27.03 -6.60
CA THR A 59 17.38 25.78 -6.78
C THR A 59 17.78 24.73 -5.75
N ALA A 60 16.86 23.81 -5.49
CA ALA A 60 17.08 22.62 -4.68
C ALA A 60 16.13 21.52 -5.13
N LYS A 61 16.50 20.26 -4.87
CA LYS A 61 15.65 19.11 -5.20
C LYS A 61 15.29 18.34 -3.96
N ILE A 62 14.01 18.10 -3.74
CA ILE A 62 13.48 17.38 -2.59
C ILE A 62 13.00 16.00 -3.07
N LYS A 63 13.48 14.94 -2.43
CA LYS A 63 13.11 13.55 -2.73
C LYS A 63 12.61 12.84 -1.50
N TRP A 64 11.58 12.02 -1.64
CA TRP A 64 11.07 11.14 -0.58
C TRP A 64 10.28 9.98 -1.18
N THR A 65 9.84 9.07 -0.33
CA THR A 65 8.97 7.95 -0.74
C THR A 65 7.70 7.88 0.10
N THR A 66 6.66 7.28 -0.44
CA THR A 66 5.41 6.95 0.27
C THR A 66 5.00 5.50 0.00
N ASP A 67 4.24 4.90 0.90
CA ASP A 67 3.79 3.51 0.74
C ASP A 67 2.67 3.37 -0.30
N THR A 68 1.91 4.46 -0.50
CA THR A 68 0.76 4.54 -1.41
C THR A 68 1.00 5.59 -2.48
N GLU A 69 0.57 5.30 -3.71
CA GLU A 69 0.67 6.25 -4.82
C GLU A 69 -0.15 7.51 -4.52
N THR A 70 0.54 8.64 -4.41
CA THR A 70 -0.05 9.92 -4.01
C THR A 70 0.55 11.06 -4.82
N GLN A 71 -0.16 12.19 -4.90
CA GLN A 71 0.34 13.43 -5.49
C GLN A 71 0.60 14.38 -4.36
N SER A 72 1.82 14.91 -4.28
CA SER A 72 2.24 15.69 -3.13
C SER A 72 2.53 17.14 -3.51
N VAL A 73 2.76 17.95 -2.48
CA VAL A 73 3.21 19.33 -2.58
C VAL A 73 4.33 19.56 -1.57
N VAL A 74 5.35 20.31 -1.97
CA VAL A 74 6.36 20.85 -1.05
C VAL A 74 5.97 22.28 -0.71
N GLU A 75 5.67 22.55 0.55
CA GLU A 75 5.51 23.91 1.08
C GLU A 75 6.84 24.39 1.66
N TYR A 76 7.26 25.59 1.31
CA TYR A 76 8.57 26.13 1.70
C TYR A 76 8.53 27.64 1.91
N GLY A 77 9.52 28.16 2.64
CA GLY A 77 9.65 29.56 2.98
C GLY A 77 10.94 29.84 3.74
N LEU A 78 11.17 31.10 4.08
CA LEU A 78 12.39 31.53 4.78
C LEU A 78 12.37 31.25 6.28
N THR A 79 11.18 31.01 6.86
CA THR A 79 11.03 30.67 8.27
C THR A 79 10.06 29.50 8.46
N PRO A 80 10.23 28.68 9.51
CA PRO A 80 9.36 27.52 9.76
C PRO A 80 7.88 27.86 9.93
N THR A 81 7.56 29.10 10.32
CA THR A 81 6.19 29.58 10.53
C THR A 81 5.62 30.34 9.33
N SER A 82 6.39 30.55 8.27
CA SER A 82 6.00 31.34 7.10
C SER A 82 6.33 30.62 5.80
N LEU A 83 5.58 29.55 5.51
CA LEU A 83 5.70 28.76 4.28
C LEU A 83 4.75 29.33 3.21
N THR A 84 5.18 30.42 2.55
CA THR A 84 4.34 31.15 1.59
C THR A 84 4.46 30.65 0.16
N PHE A 85 5.36 29.69 -0.11
CA PHE A 85 5.57 29.12 -1.42
C PHE A 85 5.20 27.64 -1.43
N PHE A 86 4.74 27.16 -2.58
CA PHE A 86 4.39 25.76 -2.77
C PHE A 86 4.86 25.28 -4.15
N ALA A 87 5.28 24.02 -4.22
CA ALA A 87 5.70 23.36 -5.44
C ALA A 87 4.97 22.00 -5.55
N PRO A 88 3.90 21.90 -6.36
CA PRO A 88 3.15 20.66 -6.51
C PRO A 88 3.86 19.69 -7.47
N GLU A 89 3.71 18.39 -7.23
CA GLU A 89 4.06 17.38 -8.21
C GLU A 89 3.02 17.31 -9.33
N SER A 90 3.46 17.06 -10.56
CA SER A 90 2.55 16.96 -11.71
C SER A 90 1.85 15.61 -11.84
N ILE A 91 2.37 14.56 -11.20
CA ILE A 91 1.93 13.17 -11.38
C ILE A 91 1.90 12.47 -10.00
N LYS A 92 0.95 11.57 -9.80
CA LYS A 92 0.94 10.66 -8.65
C LYS A 92 2.08 9.64 -8.76
N THR A 93 2.77 9.41 -7.67
CA THR A 93 3.88 8.44 -7.61
C THR A 93 4.09 7.97 -6.17
N LYS A 94 4.94 6.96 -5.99
CA LYS A 94 5.48 6.55 -4.68
C LYS A 94 6.92 7.03 -4.46
N LYS A 95 7.61 7.42 -5.53
CA LYS A 95 8.97 7.96 -5.53
C LYS A 95 8.87 9.39 -5.99
N HIS A 96 8.99 10.29 -5.04
CA HIS A 96 8.71 11.71 -5.25
C HIS A 96 10.01 12.47 -5.52
N GLU A 97 9.92 13.45 -6.41
CA GLU A 97 11.00 14.37 -6.72
C GLU A 97 10.42 15.72 -7.12
N VAL A 98 10.68 16.75 -6.30
CA VAL A 98 10.23 18.12 -6.55
C VAL A 98 11.44 19.05 -6.66
N SER A 99 11.54 19.75 -7.78
CA SER A 99 12.53 20.81 -7.99
C SER A 99 11.96 22.14 -7.53
N LEU A 100 12.60 22.75 -6.54
CA LEU A 100 12.36 24.12 -6.12
C LEU A 100 13.23 25.05 -6.98
N ASN A 101 12.64 26.11 -7.51
CA ASN A 101 13.31 27.08 -8.37
C ASN A 101 13.10 28.49 -7.81
N LEU A 102 13.92 29.44 -8.26
CA LEU A 102 13.86 30.85 -7.86
C LEU A 102 13.99 31.05 -6.35
N LEU A 103 14.77 30.20 -5.70
CA LEU A 103 15.13 30.38 -4.29
C LEU A 103 15.96 31.65 -4.12
N VAL A 104 15.79 32.30 -2.97
CA VAL A 104 16.60 33.45 -2.58
C VAL A 104 17.69 32.95 -1.64
N ALA A 105 18.95 33.30 -1.93
CA ALA A 105 20.06 33.05 -1.03
C ALA A 105 19.83 33.82 0.29
N GLY A 106 19.93 33.11 1.41
CA GLY A 106 19.86 33.68 2.75
C GLY A 106 21.12 34.42 3.16
#